data_AF-A0A6G3ZBZ6-F1
#
_entry.id   AF-A0A6G3ZBZ6-F1
#
_cell.length_a   1.000
_cell.length_b   1.000
_cell.length_c   1.000
_cell.angle_alpha   90.00
_cell.angle_beta   90.00
_cell.angle_gamma   90.00
#
_symmetry.space_group_name_H-M   'P 1'
#
loop_
_entity.id
_entity.type
_entity.pdbx_description
1 polymer ?
#
loop_
_entity_poly.entity_id
_entity_poly.type
_entity_poly.pdbx_seq_one_letter_code
_entity_poly.pdbx_strand_id
1 'polypeptide(L)'
;MTIQFSDIQDHWAEDCITQLAERNLIQGYKDGSFKPEQTLTRAEFSALLQAAFPETEKTREPIAFNDLEEEHWAFAAIQFAYQTGFLSGYPEQLFKPDISMPRVQAIAALASGLGYEAPEEGKALLEEHFDDATEIPDYAVEAIAAAVQAKLVTYYPETKELKPNQAVTRGELAALLCQALEVQNESIAVANSIRTLQQEPTPSFRAANQSPSIAYECDS
;
A
#
# COMPACT_ATOMS: atom_id res chain seq x y z
N MET A 1 -27.11 -5.51 10.05
CA MET A 1 -27.36 -4.07 10.25
C MET A 1 -26.25 -3.39 9.49
N THR A 2 -26.55 -2.70 8.39
CA THR A 2 -25.52 -2.04 7.57
C THR A 2 -24.90 -0.94 8.40
N ILE A 3 -23.58 -0.99 8.62
CA ILE A 3 -22.88 0.10 9.30
C ILE A 3 -22.82 1.27 8.32
N GLN A 4 -23.21 2.45 8.79
CA GLN A 4 -23.25 3.67 7.98
C GLN A 4 -22.59 4.78 8.76
N PHE A 5 -21.58 5.41 8.17
CA PHE A 5 -20.91 6.58 8.73
C PHE A 5 -21.45 7.85 8.07
N SER A 6 -21.58 8.92 8.84
CA SER A 6 -22.22 10.16 8.39
C SER A 6 -21.39 10.98 7.39
N ASP A 7 -20.12 10.66 7.21
CA ASP A 7 -19.11 11.47 6.52
C ASP A 7 -18.34 10.71 5.43
N ILE A 8 -18.89 9.58 4.95
CA ILE A 8 -18.29 8.78 3.88
C ILE A 8 -19.10 8.75 2.59
N GLN A 9 -20.28 9.38 2.55
CA GLN A 9 -21.10 9.45 1.35
C GLN A 9 -20.31 10.12 0.21
N ASP A 10 -20.27 9.48 -0.95
CA ASP A 10 -19.53 9.91 -2.15
C ASP A 10 -18.00 9.91 -1.95
N HIS A 11 -17.51 9.40 -0.82
CA HIS A 11 -16.09 9.22 -0.60
C HIS A 11 -15.62 7.98 -1.38
N TRP A 12 -14.52 8.09 -2.10
CA TRP A 12 -14.04 7.01 -2.98
C TRP A 12 -13.70 5.69 -2.27
N ALA A 13 -13.37 5.76 -0.98
CA ALA A 13 -13.14 4.59 -0.14
C ALA A 13 -14.41 4.10 0.59
N GLU A 14 -15.60 4.65 0.32
CA GLU A 14 -16.88 4.34 0.99
C GLU A 14 -17.15 2.82 1.07
N ASP A 15 -17.06 2.13 -0.07
CA ASP A 15 -17.29 0.67 -0.13
C ASP A 15 -16.30 -0.10 0.74
N CYS A 16 -15.05 0.36 0.77
CA CYS A 16 -14.00 -0.25 1.59
C CYS A 16 -14.24 -0.02 3.07
N ILE A 17 -14.54 1.22 3.42
CA ILE A 17 -14.83 1.60 4.80
C ILE A 17 -16.03 0.79 5.31
N THR A 18 -17.09 0.70 4.52
CA THR A 18 -18.30 -0.04 4.88
C THR A 18 -18.00 -1.54 5.08
N GLN A 19 -17.35 -2.19 4.12
CA GLN A 19 -17.08 -3.63 4.21
C GLN A 19 -16.11 -4.00 5.32
N LEU A 20 -15.07 -3.19 5.55
CA LEU A 20 -14.15 -3.41 6.66
C LEU A 20 -14.84 -3.19 8.01
N ALA A 21 -15.75 -2.22 8.10
CA ALA A 21 -16.52 -1.98 9.32
C ALA A 21 -17.47 -3.14 9.62
N GLU A 22 -18.17 -3.67 8.60
CA GLU A 22 -19.05 -4.84 8.75
C GLU A 22 -18.31 -6.10 9.22
N ARG A 23 -17.01 -6.19 8.93
CA ARG A 23 -16.11 -7.25 9.40
C ARG A 23 -15.47 -6.96 10.76
N ASN A 24 -15.83 -5.84 11.40
CA ASN A 24 -15.26 -5.34 12.66
C ASN A 24 -13.74 -5.06 12.59
N LEU A 25 -13.21 -4.79 11.40
CA LEU A 25 -11.78 -4.50 11.20
C LEU A 25 -11.44 -3.02 11.40
N ILE A 26 -12.40 -2.14 11.11
CA ILE A 26 -12.30 -0.71 11.37
C ILE A 26 -13.53 -0.24 12.13
N GLN A 27 -13.39 0.85 12.88
CA GLN A 27 -14.45 1.43 13.67
C GLN A 27 -14.47 2.95 13.48
N GLY A 28 -15.67 3.52 13.48
CA GLY A 28 -15.86 4.97 13.52
C GLY A 28 -15.90 5.51 14.94
N TYR A 29 -16.19 6.79 15.05
CA TYR A 29 -16.28 7.53 16.30
C TYR A 29 -17.69 7.46 16.88
N LYS A 30 -17.81 7.78 18.17
CA LYS A 30 -19.09 7.77 18.90
C LYS A 30 -20.15 8.72 18.34
N ASP A 31 -19.72 9.72 17.56
CA ASP A 31 -20.58 10.69 16.88
C ASP A 31 -21.15 10.16 15.55
N GLY A 32 -20.80 8.93 15.16
CA GLY A 32 -21.25 8.30 13.90
C GLY A 32 -20.37 8.63 12.69
N SER A 33 -19.27 9.37 12.85
CA SER A 33 -18.31 9.64 11.77
C SER A 33 -17.24 8.55 11.64
N PHE A 34 -16.64 8.41 10.47
CA PHE A 34 -15.44 7.61 10.23
C PHE A 34 -14.17 8.45 10.17
N LYS A 35 -14.28 9.69 9.69
CA LYS A 35 -13.21 10.66 9.41
C LYS A 35 -12.19 10.15 8.39
N PRO A 36 -12.59 9.90 7.14
CA PRO A 36 -11.71 9.30 6.14
C PRO A 36 -10.44 10.11 5.88
N GLU A 37 -10.50 11.45 5.94
CA GLU A 37 -9.35 12.35 5.71
C GLU A 37 -8.45 12.52 6.94
N GLN A 38 -8.82 11.97 8.11
CA GLN A 38 -7.98 12.08 9.30
C GLN A 38 -6.76 11.16 9.17
N THR A 39 -5.58 11.70 9.46
CA THR A 39 -4.31 10.93 9.45
C THR A 39 -4.22 9.97 10.62
N LEU A 40 -3.48 8.88 10.45
CA LEU A 40 -3.27 7.87 11.47
C LEU A 40 -1.88 7.94 12.11
N THR A 41 -1.84 7.62 13.40
CA THR A 41 -0.59 7.37 14.12
C THR A 41 -0.08 5.95 13.89
N ARG A 42 1.19 5.71 14.20
CA ARG A 42 1.78 4.36 14.14
C ARG A 42 1.10 3.38 15.09
N ALA A 43 0.69 3.83 16.28
CA ALA A 43 -0.06 3.01 17.23
C ALA A 43 -1.42 2.57 16.69
N GLU A 44 -2.17 3.50 16.07
CA GLU A 44 -3.45 3.20 15.44
C GLU A 44 -3.29 2.23 14.27
N PHE A 45 -2.26 2.43 13.44
CA PHE A 45 -1.97 1.50 12.36
C PHE A 45 -1.63 0.10 12.87
N SER A 46 -0.82 -0.03 13.93
CA SER A 46 -0.54 -1.33 14.56
C SER A 46 -1.80 -2.05 15.05
N ALA A 47 -2.74 -1.33 15.66
CA ALA A 47 -4.01 -1.91 16.11
C ALA A 47 -4.84 -2.44 14.94
N LEU A 48 -4.84 -1.73 13.81
CA LEU A 48 -5.52 -2.17 12.60
C LEU A 48 -4.87 -3.40 11.98
N LEU A 49 -3.53 -3.46 11.94
CA LEU A 49 -2.80 -4.64 11.47
C LEU A 49 -3.12 -5.89 12.31
N GLN A 50 -3.12 -5.75 13.64
CA GLN A 50 -3.47 -6.85 14.54
C GLN A 50 -4.91 -7.34 14.34
N ALA A 51 -5.85 -6.42 14.11
CA ALA A 51 -7.24 -6.78 13.84
C ALA A 51 -7.43 -7.42 12.46
N ALA A 52 -6.74 -6.93 11.44
CA ALA A 52 -6.87 -7.39 10.05
C ALA A 52 -6.16 -8.72 9.79
N PHE A 53 -5.04 -8.97 10.45
CA PHE A 53 -4.19 -10.14 10.18
C PHE A 53 -3.85 -10.92 11.46
N PRO A 54 -4.82 -11.29 12.30
CA PRO A 54 -4.54 -11.86 13.64
C PRO A 54 -3.75 -13.18 13.59
N GLU A 55 -3.81 -13.89 12.46
CA GLU A 55 -3.17 -15.18 12.24
C GLU A 55 -1.75 -15.07 11.62
N THR A 56 -1.22 -13.87 11.38
CA THR A 56 0.14 -13.71 10.85
C THR A 56 1.17 -14.27 11.83
N GLU A 57 2.05 -15.13 11.32
CA GLU A 57 3.09 -15.77 12.12
C GLU A 57 4.08 -14.75 12.71
N LYS A 58 4.39 -14.91 13.99
CA LYS A 58 5.38 -14.09 14.69
C LYS A 58 6.77 -14.69 14.49
N THR A 59 7.59 -14.01 13.70
CA THR A 59 8.93 -14.47 13.32
C THR A 59 10.05 -13.79 14.12
N ARG A 60 9.72 -12.75 14.91
CA ARG A 60 10.68 -12.06 15.79
C ARG A 60 10.29 -12.20 17.26
N GLU A 61 11.30 -12.29 18.12
CA GLU A 61 11.14 -12.19 19.57
C GLU A 61 10.65 -10.78 19.96
N PRO A 62 9.80 -10.63 20.99
CA PRO A 62 9.35 -9.31 21.44
C PRO A 62 10.53 -8.50 22.00
N ILE A 63 10.44 -7.17 21.88
CA ILE A 63 11.45 -6.25 22.44
C ILE A 63 10.78 -5.19 23.31
N ALA A 64 11.51 -4.66 24.29
CA ALA A 64 11.08 -3.49 25.05
C ALA A 64 11.45 -2.23 24.26
N PHE A 65 10.47 -1.47 23.79
CA PHE A 65 10.73 -0.16 23.20
C PHE A 65 10.87 0.88 24.32
N ASN A 66 11.85 1.76 24.20
CA ASN A 66 12.18 2.76 25.22
C ASN A 66 11.09 3.84 25.39
N ASP A 67 10.20 3.98 24.40
CA ASP A 67 9.10 4.94 24.37
C ASP A 67 7.71 4.27 24.38
N LEU A 68 7.62 3.06 24.93
CA LEU A 68 6.37 2.31 25.02
C LEU A 68 6.21 1.65 26.40
N GLU A 69 5.29 2.17 27.19
CA GLU A 69 4.91 1.60 28.49
C GLU A 69 3.97 0.39 28.31
N GLU A 70 4.02 -0.58 29.23
CA GLU A 70 3.20 -1.81 29.16
C GLU A 70 1.68 -1.53 29.23
N GLU A 71 1.30 -0.47 29.95
CA GLU A 71 -0.07 -0.01 30.10
C GLU A 71 -0.59 0.77 28.88
N HIS A 72 0.26 1.06 27.90
CA HIS A 72 -0.14 1.77 26.69
C HIS A 72 -1.21 0.96 25.94
N TRP A 73 -2.31 1.61 25.55
CA TRP A 73 -3.47 0.93 24.95
C TRP A 73 -3.12 0.11 23.68
N ALA A 74 -2.10 0.54 22.93
CA ALA A 74 -1.62 -0.13 21.74
C ALA A 74 -0.44 -1.09 21.99
N PHE A 75 -0.03 -1.33 23.23
CA PHE A 75 1.17 -2.13 23.55
C PHE A 75 1.17 -3.49 22.84
N ALA A 76 0.08 -4.26 23.00
CA ALA A 76 -0.04 -5.58 22.38
C ALA A 76 -0.04 -5.53 20.85
N ALA A 77 -0.67 -4.50 20.27
CA ALA A 77 -0.74 -4.31 18.84
C ALA A 77 0.63 -3.92 18.25
N ILE A 78 1.38 -3.09 18.95
CA ILE A 78 2.73 -2.66 18.55
C ILE A 78 3.69 -3.85 18.61
N GLN A 79 3.63 -4.65 19.68
CA GLN A 79 4.39 -5.89 19.76
C GLN A 79 4.02 -6.83 18.62
N PHE A 80 2.72 -7.02 18.37
CA PHE A 80 2.26 -7.83 17.24
C PHE A 80 2.85 -7.34 15.91
N ALA A 81 2.72 -6.05 15.59
CA ALA A 81 3.22 -5.48 14.33
C ALA A 81 4.74 -5.62 14.19
N TYR A 82 5.48 -5.51 15.30
CA TYR A 82 6.92 -5.77 15.31
C TYR A 82 7.27 -7.24 15.07
N GLN A 83 6.63 -8.14 15.82
CA GLN A 83 6.93 -9.57 15.81
C GLN A 83 6.59 -10.25 14.48
N THR A 84 5.56 -9.77 13.79
CA THR A 84 5.09 -10.27 12.49
C THR A 84 5.81 -9.64 11.30
N GLY A 85 6.63 -8.62 11.52
CA GLY A 85 7.39 -7.97 10.47
C GLY A 85 6.66 -6.89 9.69
N PHE A 86 5.38 -6.60 9.99
CA PHE A 86 4.68 -5.46 9.41
C PHE A 86 5.38 -4.14 9.73
N LEU A 87 5.85 -3.94 10.96
CA LEU A 87 6.57 -2.74 11.34
C LEU A 87 7.91 -3.07 11.98
N SER A 88 8.81 -2.11 11.87
CA SER A 88 10.07 -2.08 12.61
C SER A 88 10.11 -0.85 13.51
N GLY A 89 10.96 -0.93 14.52
CA GLY A 89 11.34 0.24 15.32
C GLY A 89 12.31 1.16 14.58
N TYR A 90 12.60 2.27 15.22
CA TYR A 90 13.65 3.21 14.87
C TYR A 90 14.93 2.89 15.66
N PRO A 91 16.07 3.52 15.32
CA PRO A 91 17.27 3.48 16.16
C PRO A 91 16.95 3.83 17.63
N GLU A 92 17.81 3.36 18.53
CA GLU A 92 17.64 3.53 19.99
C GLU A 92 16.40 2.83 20.57
N GLN A 93 15.93 1.76 19.91
CA GLN A 93 14.77 0.96 20.34
C GLN A 93 13.51 1.82 20.55
N LEU A 94 13.26 2.76 19.65
CA LEU A 94 12.07 3.60 19.69
C LEU A 94 11.00 3.06 18.73
N PHE A 95 9.73 3.08 19.14
CA PHE A 95 8.62 2.79 18.24
C PHE A 95 7.98 4.05 17.66
N LYS A 96 7.98 5.16 18.42
CA LYS A 96 7.29 6.42 18.14
C LYS A 96 5.79 6.21 17.90
N PRO A 97 5.00 5.80 18.91
CA PRO A 97 3.60 5.42 18.73
C PRO A 97 2.71 6.55 18.22
N ASP A 98 2.96 7.79 18.65
CA ASP A 98 2.05 8.93 18.42
C ASP A 98 2.36 9.75 17.15
N ILE A 99 3.42 9.41 16.41
CA ILE A 99 3.73 10.14 15.18
C ILE A 99 2.80 9.70 14.05
N SER A 100 2.35 10.66 13.26
CA SER A 100 1.64 10.41 12.01
C SER A 100 2.52 9.60 11.07
N MET A 101 1.93 8.62 10.40
CA MET A 101 2.66 7.68 9.57
C MET A 101 2.68 8.11 8.10
N PRO A 102 3.84 8.20 7.43
CA PRO A 102 3.89 8.44 5.99
C PRO A 102 3.22 7.31 5.20
N ARG A 103 2.61 7.66 4.06
CA ARG A 103 1.93 6.72 3.15
C ARG A 103 2.86 5.61 2.67
N VAL A 104 4.11 5.93 2.36
CA VAL A 104 5.13 4.93 1.98
C VAL A 104 5.36 3.91 3.09
N GLN A 105 5.32 4.33 4.36
CA GLN A 105 5.53 3.42 5.48
C GLN A 105 4.34 2.46 5.66
N ALA A 106 3.11 2.88 5.34
CA ALA A 106 1.92 2.01 5.40
C ALA A 106 1.97 0.92 4.34
N ILE A 107 2.32 1.31 3.12
CA ILE A 107 2.42 0.39 1.99
C ILE A 107 3.58 -0.59 2.20
N ALA A 108 4.76 -0.09 2.58
CA ALA A 108 5.92 -0.93 2.86
C ALA A 108 5.65 -1.91 4.01
N ALA A 109 4.92 -1.47 5.04
CA ALA A 109 4.54 -2.31 6.16
C ALA A 109 3.65 -3.49 5.73
N LEU A 110 2.60 -3.21 4.96
CA LEU A 110 1.71 -4.23 4.43
C LEU A 110 2.45 -5.19 3.50
N ALA A 111 3.25 -4.70 2.56
CA ALA A 111 4.04 -5.55 1.67
C ALA A 111 5.01 -6.47 2.43
N SER A 112 5.70 -5.93 3.44
CA SER A 112 6.65 -6.69 4.25
C SER A 112 5.96 -7.76 5.10
N GLY A 113 4.89 -7.39 5.81
CA GLY A 113 4.17 -8.31 6.69
C GLY A 113 3.35 -9.38 5.94
N LEU A 114 2.96 -9.11 4.70
CA LEU A 114 2.33 -10.09 3.80
C LEU A 114 3.35 -10.93 3.01
N GLY A 115 4.64 -10.65 3.16
CA GLY A 115 5.72 -11.41 2.52
C GLY A 115 5.77 -11.25 1.00
N TYR A 116 5.38 -10.09 0.47
CA TYR A 116 5.52 -9.82 -0.96
C TYR A 116 6.99 -9.63 -1.35
N GLU A 117 7.37 -10.26 -2.46
CA GLU A 117 8.72 -10.20 -3.01
C GLU A 117 8.81 -9.09 -4.06
N ALA A 118 9.90 -8.34 -4.04
CA ALA A 118 10.15 -7.29 -5.02
C ALA A 118 10.53 -7.89 -6.38
N PRO A 119 10.08 -7.30 -7.50
CA PRO A 119 10.56 -7.68 -8.81
C PRO A 119 12.02 -7.23 -9.02
N GLU A 120 12.75 -7.95 -9.88
CA GLU A 120 14.17 -7.68 -10.19
C GLU A 120 14.41 -6.23 -10.65
N GLU A 121 13.49 -5.67 -11.43
CA GLU A 121 13.54 -4.30 -11.94
C GLU A 121 12.65 -3.33 -11.11
N GLY A 122 12.55 -3.53 -9.80
CA GLY A 122 11.62 -2.80 -8.93
C GLY A 122 11.75 -1.27 -9.02
N LYS A 123 12.97 -0.72 -9.10
CA LYS A 123 13.16 0.73 -9.25
C LYS A 123 12.61 1.25 -10.58
N ALA A 124 12.91 0.57 -11.69
CA ALA A 124 12.42 0.96 -13.01
C ALA A 124 10.89 0.87 -13.09
N LEU A 125 10.30 -0.17 -12.48
CA LEU A 125 8.86 -0.31 -12.34
C LEU A 125 8.25 0.92 -11.66
N LEU A 126 8.82 1.39 -10.55
CA LEU A 126 8.31 2.55 -9.83
C LEU A 126 8.44 3.85 -10.65
N GLU A 127 9.57 4.06 -11.31
CA GLU A 127 9.79 5.23 -12.19
C GLU A 127 8.84 5.26 -13.40
N GLU A 128 8.41 4.10 -13.90
CA GLU A 128 7.37 4.00 -14.93
C GLU A 128 5.97 4.28 -14.37
N HIS A 129 5.72 3.92 -13.11
CA HIS A 129 4.39 3.94 -12.52
C HIS A 129 4.03 5.25 -11.82
N PHE A 130 5.02 6.02 -11.35
CA PHE A 130 4.82 7.21 -10.54
C PHE A 130 5.72 8.37 -10.97
N ASP A 131 5.12 9.54 -11.17
CA ASP A 131 5.82 10.79 -11.50
C ASP A 131 6.69 11.28 -10.31
N ASP A 132 6.33 10.91 -9.08
CA ASP A 132 7.03 11.22 -7.84
C ASP A 132 7.88 10.05 -7.29
N ALA A 133 8.22 9.07 -8.13
CA ALA A 133 9.01 7.89 -7.72
C ALA A 133 10.35 8.25 -7.05
N THR A 134 10.95 9.40 -7.42
CA THR A 134 12.20 9.89 -6.83
C THR A 134 12.06 10.34 -5.37
N GLU A 135 10.83 10.54 -4.88
CA GLU A 135 10.57 10.89 -3.48
C GLU A 135 10.46 9.65 -2.56
N ILE A 136 10.46 8.45 -3.12
CA ILE A 136 10.42 7.19 -2.37
C ILE A 136 11.79 6.99 -1.69
N PRO A 137 11.85 6.87 -0.36
CA PRO A 137 13.10 6.60 0.33
C PRO A 137 13.72 5.27 -0.09
N ASP A 138 15.06 5.21 -0.20
CA ASP A 138 15.78 4.00 -0.64
C ASP A 138 15.39 2.73 0.13
N TYR A 139 15.16 2.85 1.45
CA TYR A 139 14.77 1.71 2.29
C TYR A 139 13.41 1.11 1.91
N ALA A 140 12.55 1.86 1.20
CA ALA A 140 11.20 1.45 0.86
C ALA A 140 11.07 0.95 -0.58
N VAL A 141 12.05 1.20 -1.45
CA VAL A 141 11.95 0.94 -2.90
C VAL A 141 11.51 -0.50 -3.18
N GLU A 142 12.16 -1.50 -2.57
CA GLU A 142 11.81 -2.91 -2.78
C GLU A 142 10.39 -3.22 -2.30
N ALA A 143 10.03 -2.77 -1.09
CA ALA A 143 8.71 -3.03 -0.52
C ALA A 143 7.58 -2.35 -1.31
N ILE A 144 7.80 -1.14 -1.83
CA ILE A 144 6.82 -0.46 -2.68
C ILE A 144 6.73 -1.14 -4.05
N ALA A 145 7.84 -1.57 -4.65
CA ALA A 145 7.81 -2.32 -5.90
C ALA A 145 7.05 -3.65 -5.74
N ALA A 146 7.27 -4.36 -4.64
CA ALA A 146 6.54 -5.57 -4.27
C ALA A 146 5.03 -5.27 -4.11
N ALA A 147 4.67 -4.19 -3.42
CA ALA A 147 3.28 -3.76 -3.26
C ALA A 147 2.60 -3.44 -4.60
N VAL A 148 3.29 -2.76 -5.51
CA VAL A 148 2.79 -2.45 -6.85
C VAL A 148 2.57 -3.72 -7.65
N GLN A 149 3.54 -4.64 -7.65
CA GLN A 149 3.43 -5.92 -8.36
C GLN A 149 2.27 -6.78 -7.82
N ALA A 150 2.07 -6.76 -6.50
CA ALA A 150 0.98 -7.45 -5.83
C ALA A 150 -0.38 -6.72 -5.95
N LYS A 151 -0.45 -5.59 -6.65
CA LYS A 151 -1.66 -4.75 -6.82
C LYS A 151 -2.25 -4.25 -5.49
N LEU A 152 -1.41 -4.12 -4.47
CA LEU A 152 -1.77 -3.60 -3.15
C LEU A 152 -2.03 -2.08 -3.18
N VAL A 153 -1.28 -1.34 -4.00
CA VAL A 153 -1.36 0.12 -4.07
C VAL A 153 -2.60 0.57 -4.83
N THR A 154 -3.39 1.48 -4.24
CA THR A 154 -4.53 2.11 -4.91
C THR A 154 -4.10 3.38 -5.63
N TYR A 155 -4.48 3.49 -6.91
CA TYR A 155 -4.17 4.63 -7.79
C TYR A 155 -5.30 5.67 -7.84
N TYR A 156 -6.06 5.79 -6.75
CA TYR A 156 -7.13 6.75 -6.59
C TYR A 156 -6.90 7.50 -5.26
N PRO A 157 -7.17 8.82 -5.20
CA PRO A 157 -7.63 9.68 -6.31
C PRO A 157 -6.55 9.99 -7.35
N GLU A 158 -5.28 9.81 -7.01
CA GLU A 158 -4.16 10.13 -7.90
C GLU A 158 -3.70 8.92 -8.69
N THR A 159 -3.67 9.06 -10.02
CA THR A 159 -3.36 7.93 -10.92
C THR A 159 -1.88 7.76 -11.22
N LYS A 160 -1.07 8.79 -10.96
CA LYS A 160 0.37 8.85 -11.26
C LYS A 160 1.25 9.32 -10.12
N GLU A 161 0.71 9.60 -8.94
CA GLU A 161 1.49 10.02 -7.78
C GLU A 161 1.26 9.05 -6.63
N LEU A 162 2.33 8.68 -5.93
CA LEU A 162 2.25 7.86 -4.72
C LEU A 162 2.07 8.73 -3.46
N LYS A 163 2.58 9.96 -3.48
CA LYS A 163 2.72 10.90 -2.36
C LYS A 163 3.40 10.23 -1.15
N PRO A 164 4.61 9.66 -1.32
CA PRO A 164 5.21 8.72 -0.36
C PRO A 164 5.39 9.33 1.03
N ASN A 165 5.70 10.63 1.09
CA ASN A 165 6.03 11.34 2.32
C ASN A 165 4.83 12.07 2.95
N GLN A 166 3.65 12.04 2.31
CA GLN A 166 2.42 12.54 2.91
C GLN A 166 1.92 11.57 3.98
N ALA A 167 1.34 12.08 5.06
CA ALA A 167 0.74 11.24 6.09
C ALA A 167 -0.46 10.47 5.54
N VAL A 168 -0.52 9.16 5.82
CA VAL A 168 -1.63 8.30 5.41
C VAL A 168 -2.91 8.64 6.17
N THR A 169 -4.00 8.72 5.45
CA THR A 169 -5.34 8.94 5.99
C THR A 169 -6.06 7.62 6.29
N ARG A 170 -7.13 7.69 7.10
CA ARG A 170 -7.99 6.54 7.42
C ARG A 170 -8.67 5.96 6.19
N GLY A 171 -9.10 6.80 5.25
CA GLY A 171 -9.72 6.38 3.99
C GLY A 171 -8.73 5.66 3.08
N GLU A 172 -7.52 6.20 2.93
CA GLU A 172 -6.44 5.55 2.16
C GLU A 172 -6.05 4.20 2.76
N LEU A 173 -5.92 4.12 4.08
CA LEU A 173 -5.62 2.86 4.72
C LEU A 173 -6.75 1.83 4.56
N ALA A 174 -8.02 2.24 4.65
CA ALA A 174 -9.14 1.34 4.39
C ALA A 174 -9.06 0.76 2.97
N ALA A 175 -8.68 1.58 1.99
CA ALA A 175 -8.50 1.12 0.62
C ALA A 175 -7.32 0.14 0.46
N LEU A 176 -6.18 0.39 1.13
CA LEU A 176 -5.04 -0.54 1.15
C LEU A 176 -5.40 -1.87 1.82
N LEU A 177 -6.12 -1.83 2.94
CA LEU A 177 -6.58 -3.03 3.65
C LEU A 177 -7.58 -3.83 2.82
N CYS A 178 -8.46 -3.17 2.06
CA CYS A 178 -9.30 -3.86 1.08
C CYS A 178 -8.49 -4.67 0.07
N GLN A 179 -7.46 -4.06 -0.54
CA GLN A 179 -6.61 -4.76 -1.50
C GLN A 179 -5.90 -5.94 -0.84
N ALA A 180 -5.31 -5.72 0.34
CA ALA A 180 -4.61 -6.76 1.10
C ALA A 180 -5.51 -7.93 1.52
N LEU A 181 -6.80 -7.66 1.78
CA LEU A 181 -7.78 -8.65 2.21
C LEU A 181 -8.67 -9.15 1.05
N GLU A 182 -8.33 -8.80 -0.19
CA GLU A 182 -9.07 -9.14 -1.42
C GLU A 182 -10.57 -8.83 -1.33
N VAL A 183 -10.89 -7.67 -0.74
CA VAL A 183 -12.25 -7.16 -0.60
C VAL A 183 -12.65 -6.42 -1.88
N GLN A 184 -13.75 -6.84 -2.50
CA GLN A 184 -14.24 -6.21 -3.72
C GLN A 184 -14.67 -4.76 -3.45
N ASN A 185 -14.04 -3.78 -4.10
CA ASN A 185 -14.49 -2.39 -4.12
C ASN A 185 -14.67 -1.99 -5.59
N GLU A 186 -15.89 -1.65 -5.99
CA GLU A 186 -16.22 -1.39 -7.40
C GLU A 186 -15.51 -0.12 -7.92
N SER A 187 -15.42 0.93 -7.10
CA SER A 187 -14.75 2.19 -7.47
C SER A 187 -13.24 2.01 -7.69
N ILE A 188 -12.56 1.26 -6.80
CA ILE A 188 -11.14 0.94 -6.93
C ILE A 188 -10.92 -0.06 -8.08
N ALA A 189 -11.81 -1.02 -8.27
CA ALA A 189 -11.74 -1.97 -9.39
C ALA A 189 -11.85 -1.25 -10.74
N VAL A 190 -12.72 -0.24 -10.86
CA VAL A 190 -12.83 0.61 -12.05
C VAL A 190 -11.56 1.42 -12.25
N ALA A 191 -11.02 2.08 -11.21
CA ALA A 191 -9.76 2.83 -11.31
C ALA A 191 -8.58 1.94 -11.77
N ASN A 192 -8.47 0.72 -11.21
CA ASN A 192 -7.45 -0.26 -11.59
C ASN A 192 -7.64 -0.76 -13.02
N SER A 193 -8.89 -0.95 -13.45
CA SER A 193 -9.22 -1.40 -14.81
C SER A 193 -8.89 -0.34 -15.86
N ILE A 194 -9.21 0.94 -15.60
CA ILE A 194 -8.88 2.05 -16.51
C ILE A 194 -7.37 2.16 -16.74
N ARG A 195 -6.56 2.02 -15.67
CA ARG A 195 -5.10 2.02 -15.80
C ARG A 195 -4.60 0.82 -16.62
N THR A 196 -5.11 -0.38 -16.35
CA THR A 196 -4.70 -1.60 -17.06
C THR A 196 -4.91 -1.45 -18.58
N LEU A 197 -6.02 -0.82 -19.00
CA LEU A 197 -6.32 -0.55 -20.40
C LEU A 197 -5.43 0.53 -21.03
N GLN A 198 -4.88 1.45 -20.23
CA GLN A 198 -3.96 2.50 -20.68
C GLN A 198 -2.49 2.03 -20.74
N GLN A 199 -2.18 0.87 -20.15
CA GLN A 199 -0.85 0.25 -20.15
C GLN A 199 -0.68 -0.84 -21.22
N GLU A 200 -1.66 -1.03 -22.13
CA GLU A 200 -1.47 -1.90 -23.30
C GLU A 200 -0.25 -1.42 -24.09
N PRO A 201 0.76 -2.28 -24.35
CA PRO A 201 1.94 -1.87 -25.09
C PRO A 201 1.50 -1.38 -26.45
N THR A 202 1.96 -0.17 -26.84
CA THR A 202 1.77 0.32 -28.20
C THR A 202 2.25 -0.78 -29.15
N PRO A 203 1.43 -1.25 -30.11
CA PRO A 203 1.86 -2.30 -31.02
C PRO A 203 3.16 -1.85 -31.69
N SER A 204 4.25 -2.55 -31.38
CA SER A 204 5.52 -2.35 -32.06
C SER A 204 5.30 -2.76 -33.51
N PHE A 205 5.00 -1.77 -34.36
CA PHE A 205 5.04 -1.96 -35.80
C PHE A 205 6.50 -2.20 -36.18
N ARG A 206 6.90 -3.47 -36.16
CA ARG A 206 8.16 -3.93 -36.71
C ARG A 206 8.10 -3.63 -38.21
N ALA A 207 8.74 -2.54 -38.63
CA ALA A 207 8.89 -2.21 -40.03
C ALA A 207 9.61 -3.37 -40.73
N ALA A 208 8.90 -4.03 -41.65
CA ALA A 208 9.47 -5.05 -42.51
C ALA A 208 10.43 -4.39 -43.51
N ASN A 209 11.69 -4.21 -43.11
CA ASN A 209 12.77 -3.93 -44.05
C ASN A 209 13.18 -5.24 -44.73
N GLN A 210 12.47 -5.60 -45.79
CA GLN A 210 13.03 -6.41 -46.86
C GLN A 210 13.56 -5.45 -47.94
N SER A 211 14.88 -5.40 -48.09
CA SER A 211 15.51 -4.98 -49.33
C SER A 211 16.32 -6.17 -49.86
N PRO A 212 16.12 -6.60 -51.12
CA PRO A 212 16.84 -7.72 -51.68
C PRO A 212 18.24 -7.25 -52.11
N SER A 213 19.28 -7.90 -51.60
CA SER A 213 20.64 -7.71 -52.10
C SER A 213 20.78 -8.46 -53.43
N ILE A 214 20.82 -7.71 -54.54
CA ILE A 214 21.17 -8.23 -55.86
C ILE A 214 22.67 -8.09 -56.00
N ALA A 215 23.41 -9.20 -55.92
CA ALA A 215 24.81 -9.25 -56.31
C ALA A 215 24.92 -9.44 -57.83
N TYR A 216 25.40 -8.42 -58.52
CA TYR A 216 25.98 -8.54 -59.85
C TYR A 216 27.49 -8.74 -59.68
N GLU A 217 28.02 -9.86 -60.19
CA GLU A 217 29.44 -10.03 -60.42
C GLU A 217 29.63 -10.59 -61.84
N CYS A 218 30.18 -9.74 -62.72
CA CYS A 218 30.67 -10.09 -64.05
C CYS A 218 32.20 -9.91 -64.07
N ASP A 219 32.87 -10.98 -64.51
CA ASP A 219 34.14 -11.11 -65.24
C ASP A 219 35.45 -10.49 -64.73
N SER A 220 36.46 -11.37 -64.64
CA SER A 220 37.64 -11.38 -65.53
C SER A 220 38.23 -12.78 -65.65
#